data_AF-T0ZY57-F1
#
_entry.id   AF-T0ZY57-F1
#
_cell.length_a   1.000
_cell.length_b   1.000
_cell.length_c   1.000
_cell.angle_alpha   90.00
_cell.angle_beta   90.00
_cell.angle_gamma   90.00
#
_symmetry.space_group_name_H-M   'P 1'
#
loop_
_entity.id
_entity.type
_entity.pdbx_description
1 polymer ?
#
loop_
_entity_poly.entity_id
_entity_poly.type
_entity_poly.pdbx_seq_one_letter_code
_entity_poly.pdbx_strand_id
1 'polypeptide(L)'
;EINPENIDKLKLMVKKSDDVVDAIIGIGMHGRLSNTVLKAIKTVNGSKKYIISIDVPSGINADTGSKNIDAVNPDVVLTIHKMKNYLAEKAQHYSVNIIDIGIPPSVELMAGPGDVMLATKPRLIYANKYEHGNVVVVGGSVGYRGAPLLTGMASEHALAA
;
A
#
# COMPACT_ATOMS: atom_id res chain seq x y z
N GLU A 1 -1.64 7.18 21.53
CA GLU A 1 -2.59 6.48 20.64
C GLU A 1 -3.83 7.34 20.46
N ILE A 2 -4.39 7.47 19.24
CA ILE A 2 -5.58 8.28 18.99
C ILE A 2 -6.82 7.44 19.30
N ASN A 3 -7.64 7.90 20.26
CA ASN A 3 -8.86 7.21 20.68
C ASN A 3 -10.01 8.23 20.85
N PRO A 4 -11.26 7.77 21.03
CA PRO A 4 -12.40 8.69 21.15
C PRO A 4 -12.28 9.69 22.32
N GLU A 5 -11.63 9.30 23.40
CA GLU A 5 -11.50 10.09 24.63
C GLU A 5 -10.51 11.25 24.50
N ASN A 6 -9.55 11.15 23.57
CA ASN A 6 -8.48 12.13 23.42
C ASN A 6 -8.55 12.99 22.15
N ILE A 7 -9.61 12.84 21.34
CA ILE A 7 -9.75 13.57 20.08
C ILE A 7 -9.87 15.10 20.26
N ASP A 8 -10.49 15.55 21.34
CA ASP A 8 -10.60 16.99 21.63
C ASP A 8 -9.29 17.56 22.15
N LYS A 9 -8.51 16.75 22.89
CA LYS A 9 -7.13 17.09 23.25
C LYS A 9 -6.26 17.24 22.00
N LEU A 10 -6.41 16.36 21.01
CA LEU A 10 -5.70 16.46 19.73
C LEU A 10 -5.97 17.80 19.04
N LYS A 11 -7.23 18.24 18.94
CA LYS A 11 -7.57 19.55 18.35
C LYS A 11 -6.86 20.70 19.04
N LEU A 12 -6.81 20.68 20.38
CA LEU A 12 -6.13 21.72 21.15
C LEU A 12 -4.61 21.68 20.91
N MET A 13 -4.02 20.49 20.85
CA MET A 13 -2.59 20.31 20.58
C MET A 13 -2.22 20.82 19.18
N VAL A 14 -2.98 20.43 18.16
CA VAL A 14 -2.79 20.88 16.77
C VAL A 14 -2.92 22.40 16.65
N LYS A 15 -3.84 23.02 17.39
CA LYS A 15 -3.97 24.48 17.39
C LYS A 15 -2.74 25.18 17.97
N LYS A 16 -2.13 24.57 18.99
CA LYS A 16 -0.97 25.10 19.74
C LYS A 16 0.38 24.76 19.12
N SER A 17 0.44 23.82 18.17
CA SER A 17 1.68 23.48 17.47
C SER A 17 1.93 24.43 16.29
N ASP A 18 3.18 24.56 15.89
CA ASP A 18 3.56 25.29 14.67
C ASP A 18 3.37 24.41 13.44
N ASP A 19 3.79 23.16 13.54
CA ASP A 19 3.71 22.13 12.49
C ASP A 19 3.00 20.86 13.00
N VAL A 20 2.63 19.98 12.08
CA VAL A 20 2.03 18.67 12.38
C VAL A 20 2.79 17.57 11.66
N VAL A 21 3.17 16.54 12.40
CA VAL A 21 3.76 15.32 11.84
C VAL A 21 2.70 14.22 11.80
N ASP A 22 2.36 13.79 10.60
CA ASP A 22 1.49 12.64 10.34
C ASP A 22 2.32 11.35 10.33
N ALA A 23 2.20 10.60 11.42
CA ALA A 23 2.71 9.25 11.58
C ALA A 23 1.60 8.31 12.12
N ILE A 24 0.35 8.54 11.70
CA ILE A 24 -0.81 7.80 12.22
C ILE A 24 -0.83 6.39 11.63
N ILE A 25 -0.74 6.27 10.29
CA ILE A 25 -0.73 5.00 9.56
C ILE A 25 0.17 5.14 8.32
N GLY A 26 1.20 4.29 8.20
CA GLY A 26 2.06 4.19 7.00
C GLY A 26 1.57 3.12 6.01
N ILE A 27 2.50 2.34 5.44
CA ILE A 27 2.21 1.31 4.42
C ILE A 27 1.26 0.19 4.88
N GLY A 28 1.12 -0.05 6.18
CA GLY A 28 0.27 -1.12 6.73
C GLY A 28 -1.24 -0.85 6.67
N MET A 29 -1.69 0.16 5.93
CA MET A 29 -3.11 0.47 5.81
C MET A 29 -3.84 -0.59 4.98
N HIS A 30 -4.70 -1.36 5.65
CA HIS A 30 -5.64 -2.28 5.01
C HIS A 30 -7.07 -1.98 5.44
N GLY A 31 -8.02 -2.06 4.51
CA GLY A 31 -9.44 -1.88 4.79
C GLY A 31 -9.86 -0.43 5.05
N ARG A 32 -10.95 -0.26 5.80
CA ARG A 32 -11.54 1.07 6.11
C ARG A 32 -10.95 1.64 7.38
N LEU A 33 -10.68 2.95 7.36
CA LEU A 33 -10.25 3.68 8.55
C LEU A 33 -11.35 3.73 9.60
N SER A 34 -10.97 3.68 10.88
CA SER A 34 -11.90 3.91 11.98
C SER A 34 -12.39 5.36 12.00
N ASN A 35 -13.60 5.57 12.53
CA ASN A 35 -14.17 6.93 12.67
C ASN A 35 -13.27 7.88 13.46
N THR A 36 -12.51 7.35 14.43
CA THR A 36 -11.57 8.15 15.22
C THR A 36 -10.40 8.65 14.38
N VAL A 37 -9.80 7.78 13.56
CA VAL A 37 -8.72 8.16 12.65
C VAL A 37 -9.22 9.17 11.62
N LEU A 38 -10.42 8.97 11.06
CA LEU A 38 -11.03 9.93 10.13
C LEU A 38 -11.23 11.32 10.76
N LYS A 39 -11.63 11.38 12.04
CA LYS A 39 -11.74 12.66 12.77
C LYS A 39 -10.38 13.32 13.00
N ALA A 40 -9.34 12.53 13.26
CA ALA A 40 -7.98 13.04 13.40
C ALA A 40 -7.47 13.63 12.08
N ILE A 41 -7.63 12.90 10.97
CA ILE A 41 -7.29 13.37 9.63
C ILE A 41 -7.98 14.69 9.30
N LYS A 42 -9.30 14.78 9.55
CA LYS A 42 -10.05 16.04 9.35
C LYS A 42 -9.54 17.18 10.21
N THR A 43 -9.15 16.89 11.46
CA THR A 43 -8.58 17.89 12.37
C THR A 43 -7.24 18.42 11.86
N VAL A 44 -6.38 17.52 11.38
CA VAL A 44 -5.07 17.87 10.82
C VAL A 44 -5.24 18.68 9.54
N ASN A 45 -6.00 18.18 8.57
CA ASN A 45 -6.24 18.87 7.29
C ASN A 45 -6.90 20.26 7.47
N GLY A 46 -7.76 20.41 8.48
CA GLY A 46 -8.43 21.68 8.79
C GLY A 46 -7.57 22.70 9.55
N SER A 47 -6.37 22.32 10.00
CA SER A 47 -5.57 23.12 10.93
C SER A 47 -4.83 24.30 10.30
N LYS A 48 -4.67 24.30 8.97
CA LYS A 48 -3.82 25.24 8.21
C LYS A 48 -2.36 25.29 8.68
N LYS A 49 -1.90 24.25 9.38
CA LYS A 49 -0.50 24.07 9.78
C LYS A 49 0.29 23.47 8.64
N TYR A 50 1.61 23.58 8.69
CA TYR A 50 2.48 22.82 7.81
C TYR A 50 2.45 21.34 8.22
N ILE A 51 2.18 20.44 7.28
CA ILE A 51 1.93 19.03 7.53
C ILE A 51 3.04 18.19 6.87
N ILE A 52 3.72 17.40 7.69
CA ILE A 52 4.77 16.48 7.29
C ILE A 52 4.25 15.05 7.46
N SER A 53 4.04 14.32 6.37
CA SER A 53 3.69 12.89 6.45
C SER A 53 4.92 12.01 6.41
N ILE A 54 4.96 11.01 7.28
CA ILE A 54 6.04 10.02 7.34
C ILE A 54 5.64 8.78 6.54
N ASP A 55 6.55 8.35 5.68
CA ASP A 55 6.42 7.21 4.76
C ASP A 55 5.38 7.40 3.65
N VAL A 56 4.10 7.47 4.00
CA VAL A 56 2.93 7.67 3.13
C VAL A 56 1.88 8.48 3.89
N PRO A 57 1.12 9.41 3.26
CA PRO A 57 0.07 10.14 3.95
C PRO A 57 -1.00 9.20 4.51
N SER A 58 -1.33 9.35 5.80
CA SER A 58 -2.31 8.48 6.45
C SER A 58 -3.65 8.52 5.74
N GLY A 59 -4.20 7.35 5.41
CA GLY A 59 -5.44 7.21 4.63
C GLY A 59 -5.25 6.95 3.14
N ILE A 60 -4.00 6.86 2.68
CA ILE A 60 -3.62 6.38 1.35
C ILE A 60 -3.16 4.94 1.42
N ASN A 61 -3.61 4.11 0.49
CA ASN A 61 -3.09 2.77 0.30
C ASN A 61 -1.78 2.84 -0.49
N ALA A 62 -0.69 2.33 0.09
CA ALA A 62 0.65 2.48 -0.49
C ALA A 62 0.85 1.71 -1.80
N ASP A 63 0.15 0.58 -1.97
CA ASP A 63 0.28 -0.30 -3.14
C ASP A 63 -0.51 0.22 -4.35
N THR A 64 -1.74 0.68 -4.09
CA THR A 64 -2.71 1.06 -5.14
C THR A 64 -2.83 2.57 -5.31
N GLY A 65 -2.35 3.35 -4.35
CA GLY A 65 -2.57 4.79 -4.30
C GLY A 65 -4.00 5.22 -4.01
N SER A 66 -4.90 4.27 -3.75
CA SER A 66 -6.30 4.57 -3.50
C SER A 66 -6.47 5.28 -2.16
N LYS A 67 -7.26 6.36 -2.19
CA LYS A 67 -7.65 7.10 -1.00
C LYS A 67 -8.78 6.34 -0.29
N ASN A 68 -8.74 6.31 1.04
CA ASN A 68 -9.90 5.89 1.84
C ASN A 68 -11.04 6.93 1.74
N ILE A 69 -11.96 6.94 2.71
CA ILE A 69 -12.97 8.01 2.81
C ILE A 69 -12.28 9.39 2.93
N ASP A 70 -11.19 9.46 3.68
CA ASP A 70 -10.34 10.64 3.76
C ASP A 70 -8.87 10.26 3.98
N ALA A 71 -7.96 11.21 3.75
CA ALA A 71 -6.52 11.05 3.90
C ALA A 71 -5.88 12.39 4.23
N VAL A 72 -4.73 12.34 4.91
CA VAL A 72 -3.94 13.54 5.21
C VAL A 72 -3.49 14.20 3.91
N ASN A 73 -3.55 15.52 3.89
CA ASN A 73 -3.07 16.37 2.79
C ASN A 73 -1.78 17.07 3.23
N PRO A 74 -0.61 16.44 3.06
CA PRO A 74 0.65 17.00 3.52
C PRO A 74 1.22 18.05 2.58
N ASP A 75 2.05 18.92 3.13
CA ASP A 75 2.92 19.81 2.35
C ASP A 75 4.18 19.08 1.87
N VAL A 76 4.69 18.15 2.70
CA VAL A 76 5.84 17.30 2.38
C VAL A 76 5.65 15.88 2.90
N VAL A 77 6.13 14.90 2.12
CA VAL A 77 6.19 13.49 2.52
C VAL A 77 7.66 13.08 2.64
N LEU A 78 8.03 12.57 3.82
CA LEU A 78 9.33 11.97 4.07
C LEU A 78 9.20 10.45 3.93
N THR A 79 9.43 9.94 2.72
CA THR A 79 9.27 8.52 2.44
C THR A 79 10.51 7.71 2.80
N ILE A 80 10.32 6.54 3.41
CA ILE A 80 11.44 5.80 4.01
C ILE A 80 12.07 4.84 3.00
N HIS A 81 13.39 4.84 2.88
CA HIS A 81 14.24 3.97 2.05
C HIS A 81 14.06 4.09 0.52
N LYS A 82 12.82 4.00 0.03
CA LYS A 82 12.50 3.96 -1.40
C LYS A 82 11.24 4.74 -1.72
N MET A 83 11.18 5.29 -2.92
CA MET A 83 9.95 5.89 -3.45
C MET A 83 8.87 4.82 -3.60
N LYS A 84 7.64 5.13 -3.17
CA LYS A 84 6.47 4.25 -3.36
C LYS A 84 5.82 4.61 -4.68
N ASN A 85 5.35 3.62 -5.43
CA ASN A 85 4.84 3.81 -6.79
C ASN A 85 3.79 4.94 -6.87
N TYR A 86 2.82 4.93 -5.95
CA TYR A 86 1.82 6.00 -5.87
C TYR A 86 2.42 7.39 -5.61
N LEU A 87 3.41 7.49 -4.71
CA LEU A 87 4.04 8.79 -4.40
C LEU A 87 4.76 9.35 -5.62
N ALA A 88 5.33 8.49 -6.48
CA ALA A 88 5.92 8.93 -7.74
C ALA A 88 4.86 9.52 -8.69
N GLU A 89 3.69 8.89 -8.80
CA GLU A 89 2.57 9.39 -9.62
C GLU A 89 1.99 10.71 -9.07
N LYS A 90 2.06 10.93 -7.76
CA LYS A 90 1.52 12.11 -7.08
C LYS A 90 2.56 13.15 -6.67
N ALA A 91 3.81 12.99 -7.07
CA ALA A 91 4.90 13.92 -6.76
C ALA A 91 4.66 15.35 -7.30
N GLN A 92 3.66 15.54 -8.17
CA GLN A 92 3.22 16.86 -8.63
C GLN A 92 2.33 17.61 -7.61
N HIS A 93 1.75 16.90 -6.63
CA HIS A 93 0.78 17.47 -5.68
C HIS A 93 1.39 17.85 -4.33
N TYR A 94 2.49 17.22 -3.93
CA TYR A 94 3.25 17.54 -2.72
C TYR A 94 4.70 17.08 -2.88
N SER A 95 5.62 17.74 -2.15
CA SER A 95 7.05 17.42 -2.21
C SER A 95 7.32 16.07 -1.55
N VAL A 96 8.12 15.21 -2.19
CA VAL A 96 8.48 13.88 -1.63
C VAL A 96 10.00 13.78 -1.50
N ASN A 97 10.48 13.57 -0.28
CA ASN A 97 11.89 13.36 0.02
C ASN A 97 12.11 11.92 0.48
N ILE A 98 13.08 11.23 -0.12
CA ILE A 98 13.46 9.88 0.28
C ILE A 98 14.48 9.99 1.43
N ILE A 99 14.16 9.37 2.56
CA ILE A 99 15.04 9.25 3.72
C ILE A 99 15.78 7.92 3.62
N ASP A 100 17.10 7.98 3.45
CA ASP A 100 17.95 6.80 3.57
C ASP A 100 18.02 6.35 5.05
N ILE A 101 17.74 5.07 5.28
CA ILE A 101 17.80 4.42 6.60
C ILE A 101 18.89 3.36 6.69
N GLY A 102 19.82 3.33 5.72
CA GLY A 102 20.99 2.46 5.74
C GLY A 102 20.72 1.03 5.28
N ILE A 103 19.64 0.78 4.53
CA ILE A 103 19.41 -0.53 3.90
C ILE A 103 20.43 -0.68 2.75
N PRO A 104 21.30 -1.71 2.80
CA PRO A 104 22.31 -1.89 1.77
C PRO A 104 21.67 -2.21 0.40
N PRO A 105 22.20 -1.68 -0.72
CA PRO A 105 21.69 -1.98 -2.06
C PRO A 105 21.68 -3.48 -2.40
N SER A 106 22.58 -4.27 -1.81
CA SER A 106 22.61 -5.72 -1.99
C SER A 106 21.36 -6.42 -1.46
N VAL A 107 20.72 -5.89 -0.42
CA VAL A 107 19.48 -6.45 0.12
C VAL A 107 18.34 -6.27 -0.87
N GLU A 108 18.30 -5.16 -1.62
CA GLU A 108 17.29 -4.95 -2.68
C GLU A 108 17.42 -5.95 -3.84
N LEU A 109 18.63 -6.47 -4.10
CA LEU A 109 18.83 -7.50 -5.13
C LEU A 109 18.36 -8.88 -4.66
N MET A 110 18.38 -9.11 -3.35
CA MET A 110 17.95 -10.36 -2.73
C MET A 110 16.47 -10.35 -2.33
N ALA A 111 15.91 -9.17 -2.06
CA ALA A 111 14.54 -8.97 -1.62
C ALA A 111 13.64 -8.59 -2.79
N GLY A 112 12.53 -9.31 -2.94
CA GLY A 112 11.57 -9.11 -4.01
C GLY A 112 11.14 -10.45 -4.61
N PRO A 113 10.35 -10.43 -5.68
CA PRO A 113 9.95 -11.67 -6.36
C PRO A 113 11.15 -12.47 -6.91
N GLY A 114 12.33 -11.85 -7.08
CA GLY A 114 13.57 -12.55 -7.44
C GLY A 114 13.43 -13.32 -8.76
N ASP A 115 13.96 -14.54 -8.81
CA ASP A 115 13.88 -15.43 -9.96
C ASP A 115 12.44 -15.77 -10.39
N VAL A 116 11.44 -15.53 -9.54
CA VAL A 116 10.02 -15.69 -9.92
C VAL A 116 9.67 -14.78 -11.10
N MET A 117 10.22 -13.55 -11.16
CA MET A 117 10.01 -12.67 -12.31
C MET A 117 10.61 -13.22 -13.60
N LEU A 118 11.68 -14.02 -13.51
CA LEU A 118 12.29 -14.69 -14.67
C LEU A 118 11.44 -15.88 -15.13
N ALA A 119 10.73 -16.52 -14.20
CA ALA A 119 9.84 -17.64 -14.48
C ALA A 119 8.47 -17.21 -15.03
N THR A 120 8.01 -15.99 -14.71
CA THR A 120 6.71 -15.46 -15.18
C THR A 120 6.86 -14.69 -16.47
N LYS A 121 6.18 -15.11 -17.55
CA LYS A 121 6.10 -14.33 -18.79
C LYS A 121 5.00 -13.27 -18.68
N PRO A 122 5.26 -11.99 -19.01
CA PRO A 122 4.22 -10.97 -19.03
C PRO A 122 3.14 -11.30 -20.07
N ARG A 123 1.87 -11.08 -19.72
CA ARG A 123 0.75 -11.20 -20.64
C ARG A 123 0.71 -10.02 -21.61
N LEU A 124 0.74 -10.31 -22.92
CA LEU A 124 0.55 -9.29 -23.94
C LEU A 124 -0.93 -8.88 -23.99
N ILE A 125 -1.19 -7.59 -24.19
CA ILE A 125 -2.55 -7.01 -24.20
C ILE A 125 -3.44 -7.66 -25.28
N TYR A 126 -2.84 -8.11 -26.37
CA TYR A 126 -3.51 -8.77 -27.49
C TYR A 126 -3.50 -10.31 -27.41
N ALA A 127 -3.01 -10.88 -26.31
CA ALA A 127 -2.89 -12.33 -26.18
C ALA A 127 -4.25 -13.01 -26.01
N ASN A 128 -4.44 -14.13 -26.70
CA ASN A 128 -5.67 -14.91 -26.64
C ASN A 128 -5.57 -16.08 -25.64
N LYS A 129 -6.72 -16.73 -25.37
CA LYS A 129 -6.84 -17.80 -24.36
C LYS A 129 -5.99 -19.05 -24.63
N TYR A 130 -5.43 -19.20 -25.84
CA TYR A 130 -4.59 -20.36 -26.19
C TYR A 130 -3.09 -20.08 -26.07
N GLU A 131 -2.69 -18.83 -25.86
CA GLU A 131 -1.28 -18.42 -25.82
C GLU A 131 -0.62 -18.60 -24.44
N HIS A 132 -1.42 -18.90 -23.41
CA HIS A 132 -0.94 -19.15 -22.03
C HIS A 132 -0.90 -20.64 -21.68
N GLY A 133 -1.01 -21.50 -22.70
CA GLY A 133 -1.01 -22.95 -22.54
C GLY A 133 -2.33 -23.51 -22.03
N ASN A 134 -2.45 -24.84 -22.10
CA ASN A 134 -3.61 -25.56 -21.57
C ASN A 134 -3.09 -26.56 -20.53
N VAL A 135 -3.76 -26.60 -19.37
CA VAL A 135 -3.44 -27.54 -18.30
C VAL A 135 -4.56 -28.57 -18.19
N VAL A 136 -4.18 -29.84 -18.19
CA VAL A 136 -5.09 -30.94 -17.85
C VAL A 136 -4.68 -31.48 -16.49
N VAL A 137 -5.59 -31.40 -15.52
CA VAL A 137 -5.37 -31.94 -14.17
C VAL A 137 -5.98 -33.33 -14.09
N VAL A 138 -5.13 -34.35 -13.91
CA VAL A 138 -5.57 -35.73 -13.69
C VAL A 138 -5.18 -36.15 -12.28
N GLY A 139 -6.18 -36.40 -11.44
CA GLY A 139 -5.95 -36.82 -10.07
C GLY A 139 -7.20 -36.75 -9.20
N GLY A 140 -7.04 -37.15 -7.94
CA GLY A 140 -8.12 -37.24 -6.98
C GLY A 140 -8.64 -38.67 -6.79
N SER A 141 -9.38 -38.84 -5.71
CA SER A 141 -10.06 -40.10 -5.36
C SER A 141 -11.32 -39.79 -4.55
N VAL A 142 -12.06 -40.82 -4.13
CA VAL A 142 -13.27 -40.66 -3.31
C VAL A 142 -13.02 -39.77 -2.08
N GLY A 143 -11.86 -39.92 -1.43
CA GLY A 143 -11.45 -39.15 -0.26
C GLY A 143 -10.67 -37.86 -0.56
N TYR A 144 -10.14 -37.70 -1.78
CA TYR A 144 -9.24 -36.58 -2.13
C TYR A 144 -9.76 -35.76 -3.31
N ARG A 145 -11.05 -35.42 -3.30
CA ARG A 145 -11.70 -34.63 -4.37
C ARG A 145 -11.19 -33.19 -4.46
N GLY A 146 -10.69 -32.63 -3.35
CA GLY A 146 -10.19 -31.24 -3.29
C GLY A 146 -8.81 -31.05 -3.96
N ALA A 147 -8.01 -32.11 -4.06
CA ALA A 147 -6.67 -32.04 -4.65
C ALA A 147 -6.67 -31.57 -6.12
N PRO A 148 -7.46 -32.17 -7.04
CA PRO A 148 -7.55 -31.65 -8.40
C PRO A 148 -8.18 -30.25 -8.49
N LEU A 149 -9.12 -29.92 -7.59
CA LEU A 149 -9.76 -28.60 -7.56
C LEU A 149 -8.76 -27.49 -7.22
N LEU A 150 -8.01 -27.64 -6.12
CA LEU A 150 -6.98 -26.68 -5.72
C LEU A 150 -5.90 -26.52 -6.79
N THR A 151 -5.53 -27.62 -7.45
CA THR A 151 -4.56 -27.59 -8.57
C THR A 151 -5.10 -26.83 -9.77
N GLY A 152 -6.38 -27.04 -10.11
CA GLY A 152 -7.05 -26.30 -11.18
C GLY A 152 -7.10 -24.80 -10.90
N MET A 153 -7.51 -24.41 -9.68
CA MET A 153 -7.55 -23.01 -9.26
C MET A 153 -6.15 -22.37 -9.27
N ALA A 154 -5.14 -23.06 -8.76
CA ALA A 154 -3.77 -22.56 -8.80
C ALA A 154 -3.28 -22.36 -10.23
N SER A 155 -3.60 -23.29 -11.14
CA SER A 155 -3.26 -23.18 -12.56
C SER A 155 -3.97 -21.99 -13.22
N GLU A 156 -5.25 -21.77 -12.91
CA GLU A 156 -6.00 -20.62 -13.40
C GLU A 156 -5.37 -19.30 -12.90
N HIS A 157 -5.10 -19.17 -11.60
CA HIS A 157 -4.52 -17.95 -11.05
C HIS A 157 -3.10 -17.67 -11.56
N ALA A 158 -2.30 -18.70 -11.84
CA ALA A 158 -0.94 -18.55 -12.36
C ALA A 158 -0.90 -18.25 -13.87
N LEU A 159 -1.85 -18.78 -14.66
CA LEU A 159 -1.89 -18.63 -16.12
C LEU A 159 -2.83 -17.53 -16.61
N ALA A 160 -3.76 -17.05 -15.77
CA ALA A 160 -4.64 -15.92 -16.08
C ALA A 160 -3.97 -14.55 -15.88
N ALA A 161 -2.78 -14.53 -15.27
CA ALA A 161 -1.95 -13.33 -15.08
C ALA A 161 -1.27 -12.90 -16.39
#